data_AF-A0A9E5ULX7-F1
#
_entry.id   AF-A0A9E5ULX7-F1
#
_cell.length_a   1.000
_cell.length_b   1.000
_cell.length_c   1.000
_cell.angle_alpha   90.00
_cell.angle_beta   90.00
_cell.angle_gamma   90.00
#
_symmetry.space_group_name_H-M   'P 1'
#
loop_
_entity.id
_entity.type
_entity.pdbx_description
1 polymer ?
#
loop_
_entity_poly.entity_id
_entity_poly.type
_entity_poly.pdbx_seq_one_letter_code
_entity_poly.pdbx_strand_id
1 'polypeptide(L)'
;MGVEETTFRDNGPLSVGISYSYVITVNFPEPQGGVSLASTEVCVRLPVVAPVITNVSVLNTATASGEIEVRWIFPPELDLTSFPGPYSYNLYRAEGLTGTNFVRINTLPIPDPAADPNTPLSFTDTGLNTQDLAYRYFVEFFADITGVPTDSSEAASSVRLDATPAENSIILEWNFNVPWSNRTDVAEGVGPHLIYRRTANVGVFQLIDSVNVGQTRYVDVGQFNNECLNPDSVYVYYVSTRGSYFNPTVILFRPCSMIRRRIWPAPKTIRRHRPRFCLFCPTIAAFWTTSFAATRPILTAAP
;
A
#
# COMPACT_ATOMS: atom_id res chain seq x y z
N MET A 1 38.03 7.86 9.55
CA MET A 1 38.60 8.94 10.37
C MET A 1 40.11 8.94 10.21
N GLY A 2 40.72 10.12 10.23
CA GLY A 2 42.17 10.27 10.37
C GLY A 2 42.66 9.87 11.76
N VAL A 3 43.97 9.68 11.92
CA VAL A 3 44.60 9.14 13.15
C VAL A 3 44.43 10.07 14.37
N GLU A 4 44.15 11.36 14.17
CA GLU A 4 43.95 12.34 15.24
C GLU A 4 42.48 12.78 15.42
N GLU A 5 41.55 12.20 14.67
CA GLU A 5 40.14 12.57 14.77
C GLU A 5 39.49 11.87 15.98
N THR A 6 38.93 12.68 16.88
CA THR A 6 38.19 12.22 18.06
C THR A 6 36.68 12.37 17.92
N THR A 7 36.21 12.95 16.81
CA THR A 7 34.79 13.14 16.53
C THR A 7 34.46 12.68 15.12
N PHE A 8 33.32 12.01 14.99
CA PHE A 8 32.73 11.66 13.71
C PHE A 8 31.28 12.11 13.71
N ARG A 9 30.89 12.80 12.64
CA ARG A 9 29.50 13.18 12.39
C ARG A 9 28.98 12.33 11.24
N ASP A 10 28.01 11.47 11.53
CA ASP A 10 27.29 10.77 10.49
C ASP A 10 26.39 11.77 9.74
N ASN A 11 26.68 11.98 8.47
CA ASN A 11 25.88 12.80 7.55
C ASN A 11 25.24 11.93 6.46
N GLY A 12 25.09 10.62 6.70
CA GLY A 12 24.37 9.71 5.83
C GLY A 12 22.87 10.06 5.74
N PRO A 13 22.11 9.39 4.84
CA PRO A 13 20.66 9.52 4.77
C PRO A 13 20.01 8.84 5.99
N LEU A 14 20.09 9.50 7.14
CA LEU A 14 19.48 9.04 8.39
C LEU A 14 17.98 9.32 8.37
N SER A 15 17.19 8.31 8.70
CA SER A 15 15.75 8.39 8.79
C SER A 15 15.32 8.67 10.23
N VAL A 16 14.40 9.60 10.38
CA VAL A 16 13.80 9.94 11.69
C VAL A 16 13.03 8.76 12.28
N GLY A 17 12.99 8.66 13.61
CA GLY A 17 12.26 7.60 14.32
C GLY A 17 12.94 6.23 14.32
N ILE A 18 14.13 6.10 13.72
CA ILE A 18 14.97 4.89 13.75
C ILE A 18 16.06 5.06 14.82
N SER A 19 16.36 3.96 15.54
CA SER A 19 17.50 3.86 16.44
C SER A 19 18.75 3.40 15.66
N TYR A 20 19.82 4.18 15.75
CA TYR A 20 21.11 3.89 15.14
C TYR A 20 22.11 3.50 16.23
N SER A 21 22.75 2.34 16.06
CA SER A 21 23.80 1.85 16.95
C SER A 21 25.17 2.08 16.29
N TYR A 22 26.05 2.78 16.98
CA TYR A 22 27.39 3.07 16.50
C TYR A 22 28.43 2.27 17.30
N VAL A 23 29.38 1.69 16.58
CA VAL A 23 30.59 1.05 17.13
C VAL A 23 31.81 1.63 16.45
N ILE A 24 32.92 1.72 17.17
CA ILE A 24 34.18 2.22 16.63
C ILE A 24 35.21 1.10 16.70
N THR A 25 35.96 0.93 15.61
CA THR A 25 37.15 0.08 15.52
C THR A 25 38.33 0.91 15.00
N VAL A 26 39.53 0.52 15.42
CA VAL A 26 40.79 1.15 15.00
C VAL A 26 41.52 0.18 14.09
N ASN A 27 42.01 0.66 12.95
CA ASN A 27 42.87 -0.13 12.05
C ASN A 27 44.32 0.36 12.21
N PHE A 28 45.23 -0.55 12.57
CA PHE A 28 46.64 -0.26 12.76
C PHE A 28 47.38 -0.35 11.41
N PRO A 29 48.29 0.59 11.11
CA PRO A 29 49.05 0.55 9.85
C PRO A 29 50.05 -0.62 9.82
N GLU A 30 50.39 -1.04 8.60
CA GLU A 30 51.49 -1.99 8.32
C GLU A 30 52.84 -1.50 8.88
N PRO A 31 53.80 -2.39 9.21
CA PRO A 31 53.89 -3.81 8.85
C PRO A 31 53.32 -4.80 9.89
N GLN A 32 52.87 -4.31 11.05
CA GLN A 32 52.21 -5.16 12.06
C GLN A 32 50.72 -5.33 11.78
N GLY A 33 50.07 -4.29 11.24
CA GLY A 33 48.67 -4.32 10.84
C GLY A 33 47.71 -4.65 11.98
N GLY A 34 46.44 -4.86 11.63
CA GLY A 34 45.41 -5.40 12.53
C GLY A 34 44.26 -4.44 12.85
N VAL A 35 43.14 -4.99 13.32
CA VAL A 35 41.94 -4.23 13.70
C VAL A 35 41.69 -4.44 15.19
N SER A 36 41.42 -3.36 15.93
CA SER A 36 41.07 -3.43 17.35
C SER A 36 39.76 -4.18 17.58
N LEU A 37 39.49 -4.56 18.83
CA LEU A 37 38.14 -4.91 19.24
C LEU A 37 37.20 -3.71 19.03
N ALA A 38 35.94 -4.01 18.73
CA ALA A 38 34.90 -3.00 18.66
C ALA A 38 34.64 -2.41 20.06
N SER A 39 34.35 -1.11 20.11
CA SER A 39 33.84 -0.47 21.32
C SER A 39 32.51 -1.09 21.76
N THR A 40 32.10 -0.80 23.00
CA THR A 40 30.69 -0.96 23.39
C THR A 40 29.82 -0.15 22.44
N GLU A 41 28.69 -0.71 22.02
CA GLU A 41 27.74 0.00 21.16
C GLU A 41 27.07 1.14 21.92
N VAL A 42 26.83 2.24 21.21
CA VAL A 42 26.01 3.35 21.69
C VAL A 42 24.85 3.53 20.72
N CYS A 43 23.63 3.42 21.25
CA CYS A 43 22.40 3.56 20.49
C CYS A 43 21.83 4.96 20.68
N VAL A 44 21.52 5.65 19.58
CA VAL A 44 20.81 6.94 19.59
C VAL A 44 19.62 6.87 18.65
N ARG A 45 18.49 7.43 19.11
CA ARG A 45 17.27 7.54 18.31
C ARG A 45 17.08 8.96 17.84
N LEU A 46 16.82 9.14 16.55
CA LEU A 46 16.47 10.44 16.01
C LEU A 46 15.00 10.76 16.32
N PRO A 47 14.70 11.87 17.03
CA PRO A 47 13.33 12.21 17.36
C PRO A 47 12.54 12.57 16.09
N VAL A 48 11.26 12.23 16.07
CA VAL A 48 10.38 12.58 14.94
C VAL A 48 9.80 13.98 15.17
N VAL A 49 10.61 14.99 14.81
CA VAL A 49 10.26 16.42 14.86
C VAL A 49 9.72 16.97 13.53
N ALA A 50 9.61 16.09 12.53
CA ALA A 50 9.03 16.37 11.21
C ALA A 50 7.59 15.83 11.11
N PRO A 51 6.74 16.41 10.24
CA PRO A 51 5.44 15.82 9.94
C PRO A 51 5.61 14.47 9.25
N VAL A 52 4.65 13.57 9.43
CA VAL A 52 4.73 12.21 8.87
C VAL A 52 3.51 11.91 8.03
N ILE A 53 3.71 11.66 6.73
CA ILE A 53 2.63 11.16 5.87
C ILE A 53 2.30 9.73 6.28
N THR A 54 1.03 9.47 6.53
CA THR A 54 0.52 8.16 6.95
C THR A 54 -0.34 7.49 5.88
N ASN A 55 -0.78 8.23 4.87
CA ASN A 55 -1.67 7.70 3.85
C ASN A 55 -1.59 8.50 2.55
N VAL A 56 -1.54 7.81 1.41
CA VAL A 56 -1.81 8.38 0.09
C VAL A 56 -2.70 7.39 -0.67
N SER A 57 -4.00 7.61 -0.66
CA SER A 57 -5.00 6.68 -1.20
C SER A 57 -5.74 7.26 -2.39
N VAL A 58 -5.94 6.43 -3.43
CA VAL A 58 -6.79 6.81 -4.56
C VAL A 58 -8.25 6.59 -4.16
N LEU A 59 -9.03 7.67 -4.03
CA LEU A 59 -10.46 7.61 -3.73
C LEU A 59 -11.29 7.37 -4.99
N ASN A 60 -10.92 8.04 -6.09
CA ASN A 60 -11.58 7.91 -7.37
C ASN A 60 -10.57 7.77 -8.52
N THR A 61 -10.78 6.77 -9.37
CA THR A 61 -9.98 6.55 -10.57
C THR A 61 -10.65 7.20 -11.78
N ALA A 62 -10.05 8.23 -12.37
CA ALA A 62 -10.52 8.86 -13.59
C ALA A 62 -9.38 9.62 -14.31
N THR A 63 -9.61 10.03 -15.55
CA THR A 63 -8.63 10.78 -16.36
C THR A 63 -8.63 12.29 -16.11
N ALA A 64 -9.75 12.84 -15.61
CA ALA A 64 -9.89 14.29 -15.37
C ALA A 64 -10.59 14.64 -14.04
N SER A 65 -11.19 13.66 -13.36
CA SER A 65 -11.91 13.82 -12.09
C SER A 65 -11.42 12.83 -11.04
N GLY A 66 -10.17 12.38 -11.18
CA GLY A 66 -9.52 11.50 -10.22
C GLY A 66 -9.31 12.23 -8.90
N GLU A 67 -9.37 11.46 -7.81
CA GLU A 67 -9.24 11.99 -6.45
C GLU A 67 -8.27 11.15 -5.63
N ILE A 68 -7.38 11.83 -4.90
CA ILE A 68 -6.44 11.22 -3.97
C ILE A 68 -6.61 11.87 -2.61
N GLU A 69 -6.76 11.03 -1.57
CA GLU A 69 -6.68 11.46 -0.18
C GLU A 69 -5.24 11.31 0.31
N VAL A 70 -4.69 12.40 0.84
CA VAL A 70 -3.40 12.42 1.53
C VAL A 70 -3.66 12.66 3.01
N ARG A 71 -3.05 11.85 3.88
CA ARG A 71 -3.09 12.05 5.34
C ARG A 71 -1.70 12.11 5.94
N TRP A 72 -1.54 12.98 6.93
CA TRP A 72 -0.32 13.12 7.71
C TRP A 72 -0.64 13.45 9.16
N ILE A 73 0.31 13.26 10.05
CA ILE A 73 0.20 13.62 11.46
C ILE A 73 1.12 14.78 11.82
N PHE A 74 0.80 15.47 12.89
CA PHE A 74 1.64 16.49 13.49
C PHE A 74 2.98 15.88 13.95
N PRO A 75 4.10 16.63 13.94
CA PRO A 75 5.36 16.20 14.54
C PRO A 75 5.19 15.63 15.96
N PRO A 76 5.25 14.31 16.18
CA PRO A 76 4.83 13.70 17.44
C PRO A 76 5.80 13.99 18.60
N GLU A 77 7.05 14.38 18.30
CA GLU A 77 8.10 14.63 19.30
C GLU A 77 8.61 16.07 19.27
N LEU A 78 7.83 17.01 18.69
CA LEU A 78 8.18 18.43 18.69
C LEU A 78 8.02 19.04 20.09
N ASP A 79 9.04 19.76 20.54
CA ASP A 79 8.98 20.53 21.77
C ASP A 79 8.19 21.83 21.57
N LEU A 80 6.94 21.83 22.04
CA LEU A 80 6.01 22.96 21.95
C LEU A 80 6.47 24.18 22.78
N THR A 81 7.41 24.03 23.71
CA THR A 81 7.95 25.17 24.48
C THR A 81 8.98 25.96 23.67
N SER A 82 9.82 25.25 22.91
CA SER A 82 10.78 25.84 21.98
C SER A 82 10.13 26.32 20.69
N PHE A 83 9.03 25.67 20.27
CA PHE A 83 8.27 25.98 19.07
C PHE A 83 6.84 26.31 19.45
N PRO A 84 6.49 27.55 19.84
CA PRO A 84 5.15 27.88 20.33
C PRO A 84 4.08 28.03 19.23
N GLY A 85 4.46 27.99 17.95
CA GLY A 85 3.58 28.30 16.83
C GLY A 85 3.50 29.81 16.53
N PRO A 86 2.57 30.24 15.64
CA PRO A 86 1.51 29.46 15.01
C PRO A 86 2.06 28.48 13.97
N TYR A 87 1.31 27.40 13.74
CA TYR A 87 1.73 26.35 12.83
C TYR A 87 0.98 26.37 11.50
N SER A 88 1.67 25.98 10.43
CA SER A 88 1.05 25.76 9.12
C SER A 88 1.76 24.67 8.33
N TYR A 89 1.08 24.19 7.29
CA TYR A 89 1.63 23.23 6.35
C TYR A 89 1.53 23.73 4.92
N ASN A 90 2.54 23.43 4.11
CA ASN A 90 2.42 23.47 2.66
C ASN A 90 2.43 22.03 2.12
N LEU A 91 1.42 21.68 1.34
CA LEU A 91 1.33 20.39 0.68
C LEU A 91 1.87 20.50 -0.75
N TYR A 92 2.77 19.60 -1.11
CA TYR A 92 3.37 19.52 -2.42
C TYR A 92 3.02 18.23 -3.13
N ARG A 93 2.96 18.29 -4.46
CA ARG A 93 2.68 17.16 -5.35
C ARG A 93 3.66 17.11 -6.50
N ALA A 94 4.12 15.91 -6.85
CA ALA A 94 4.81 15.60 -8.09
C ALA A 94 4.09 14.47 -8.83
N GLU A 95 4.25 14.41 -10.15
CA GLU A 95 3.77 13.30 -10.97
C GLU A 95 4.77 12.14 -11.00
N GLY A 96 4.26 10.91 -11.01
CA GLY A 96 5.02 9.67 -11.00
C GLY A 96 5.29 9.13 -9.59
N LEU A 97 5.57 7.82 -9.50
CA LEU A 97 5.92 7.16 -8.23
C LEU A 97 7.22 7.71 -7.64
N THR A 98 8.15 8.14 -8.49
CA THR A 98 9.46 8.69 -8.11
C THR A 98 9.64 10.14 -8.57
N GLY A 99 8.54 10.85 -8.83
CA GLY A 99 8.58 12.24 -9.25
C GLY A 99 9.35 13.13 -8.27
N THR A 100 10.09 14.10 -8.83
CA THR A 100 10.88 15.08 -8.07
C THR A 100 10.50 16.53 -8.36
N ASN A 101 9.72 16.77 -9.43
CA ASN A 101 9.24 18.10 -9.80
C ASN A 101 7.99 18.44 -8.98
N PHE A 102 8.20 18.83 -7.72
CA PHE A 102 7.13 19.13 -6.80
C PHE A 102 6.56 20.53 -7.01
N VAL A 103 5.23 20.64 -7.02
CA VAL A 103 4.49 21.90 -7.04
C VAL A 103 3.65 22.01 -5.78
N ARG A 104 3.60 23.21 -5.19
CA ARG A 104 2.73 23.46 -4.04
C ARG A 104 1.28 23.45 -4.50
N ILE A 105 0.47 22.59 -3.92
CA ILE A 105 -0.96 22.45 -4.26
C ILE A 105 -1.88 23.03 -3.18
N ASN A 106 -1.39 23.17 -1.95
CA ASN A 106 -2.19 23.76 -0.88
C ASN A 106 -1.33 24.35 0.24
N THR A 107 -1.92 25.26 1.01
CA THR A 107 -1.41 25.77 2.28
C THR A 107 -2.52 25.61 3.32
N LEU A 108 -2.23 24.91 4.42
CA LEU A 108 -3.20 24.51 5.43
C LEU A 108 -2.79 25.07 6.80
N PRO A 109 -3.63 25.85 7.49
CA PRO A 109 -3.38 26.20 8.88
C PRO A 109 -3.58 24.97 9.78
N ILE A 110 -2.87 24.90 10.91
CA ILE A 110 -3.15 23.88 11.92
C ILE A 110 -4.35 24.34 12.78
N PRO A 111 -5.43 23.56 12.90
CA PRO A 111 -6.35 23.72 14.02
C PRO A 111 -5.60 23.31 15.30
N ASP A 112 -5.55 24.21 16.28
CA ASP A 112 -4.93 24.10 17.62
C ASP A 112 -4.14 22.79 17.93
N PRO A 113 -2.80 22.84 18.09
CA PRO A 113 -1.95 21.67 18.43
C PRO A 113 -2.34 20.95 19.74
N ALA A 114 -3.26 21.51 20.55
CA ALA A 114 -3.81 20.85 21.73
C ALA A 114 -4.68 19.63 21.39
N ALA A 115 -5.07 19.43 20.13
CA ALA A 115 -5.63 18.18 19.64
C ALA A 115 -4.52 17.10 19.56
N ASP A 116 -4.81 15.88 20.03
CA ASP A 116 -3.89 14.72 20.03
C ASP A 116 -2.97 14.73 18.79
N PRO A 117 -1.61 14.76 18.95
CA PRO A 117 -0.67 14.85 17.84
C PRO A 117 -0.77 13.69 16.84
N ASN A 118 -1.43 12.60 17.24
CA ASN A 118 -1.69 11.44 16.38
C ASN A 118 -2.98 11.58 15.54
N THR A 119 -3.73 12.66 15.71
CA THR A 119 -4.91 12.94 14.89
C THR A 119 -4.47 13.20 13.46
N PRO A 120 -4.86 12.35 12.48
CA PRO A 120 -4.45 12.56 11.11
C PRO A 120 -5.15 13.80 10.55
N LEU A 121 -4.37 14.71 10.00
CA LEU A 121 -4.82 15.74 9.10
C LEU A 121 -5.01 15.11 7.71
N SER A 122 -6.03 15.54 6.98
CA SER A 122 -6.31 15.02 5.65
C SER A 122 -6.57 16.13 4.64
N PHE A 123 -6.22 15.85 3.38
CA PHE A 123 -6.54 16.68 2.23
C PHE A 123 -6.92 15.80 1.05
N THR A 124 -7.98 16.19 0.34
CA THR A 124 -8.41 15.52 -0.89
C THR A 124 -7.98 16.35 -2.09
N ASP A 125 -7.00 15.83 -2.83
CA ASP A 125 -6.57 16.37 -4.11
C ASP A 125 -7.49 15.87 -5.22
N THR A 126 -7.99 16.77 -6.06
CA THR A 126 -9.05 16.50 -7.04
C THR A 126 -8.64 16.98 -8.44
N GLY A 127 -9.35 16.51 -9.47
CA GLY A 127 -9.07 16.91 -10.85
C GLY A 127 -7.83 16.23 -11.46
N LEU A 128 -7.49 15.05 -10.95
CA LEU A 128 -6.28 14.30 -11.33
C LEU A 128 -6.55 13.28 -12.44
N ASN A 129 -5.51 12.90 -13.17
CA ASN A 129 -5.51 11.69 -14.00
C ASN A 129 -4.95 10.51 -13.19
N THR A 130 -5.76 9.96 -12.29
CA THR A 130 -5.39 8.78 -11.48
C THR A 130 -5.51 7.46 -12.25
N GLN A 131 -6.02 7.49 -13.48
CA GLN A 131 -6.12 6.31 -14.33
C GLN A 131 -4.80 5.97 -15.03
N ASP A 132 -4.06 7.00 -15.48
CA ASP A 132 -2.84 6.82 -16.25
C ASP A 132 -1.59 7.23 -15.45
N LEU A 133 -1.73 8.14 -14.47
CA LEU A 133 -0.62 8.64 -13.68
C LEU A 133 -0.70 8.18 -12.22
N ALA A 134 0.47 8.13 -11.59
CA ALA A 134 0.61 8.07 -10.15
C ALA A 134 1.11 9.42 -9.64
N TYR A 135 0.93 9.70 -8.37
CA TYR A 135 1.33 10.98 -7.77
C TYR A 135 2.16 10.73 -6.50
N ARG A 136 3.05 11.68 -6.19
CA ARG A 136 3.89 11.67 -5.00
C ARG A 136 3.71 12.96 -4.24
N TYR A 137 3.66 12.88 -2.92
CA TYR A 137 3.36 14.00 -2.04
C TYR A 137 4.39 14.11 -0.92
N PHE A 138 4.67 15.33 -0.48
CA PHE A 138 5.34 15.61 0.77
C PHE A 138 4.74 16.88 1.40
N VAL A 139 4.97 17.06 2.69
CA VAL A 139 4.45 18.18 3.48
C VAL A 139 5.60 18.96 4.08
N GLU A 140 5.64 20.27 3.88
CA GLU A 140 6.49 21.18 4.67
C GLU A 140 5.71 21.64 5.91
N PHE A 141 6.41 21.70 7.03
CA PHE A 141 5.90 22.18 8.31
C PHE A 141 6.56 23.49 8.70
N PHE A 142 5.75 24.42 9.20
CA PHE A 142 6.18 25.71 9.71
C PHE A 142 5.70 25.82 11.16
N ALA A 143 6.63 26.13 12.06
CA ALA A 143 6.34 26.40 13.47
C ALA A 143 6.33 27.90 13.81
N ASP A 144 6.44 28.76 12.80
CA ASP A 144 6.36 30.21 12.93
C ASP A 144 5.81 30.86 11.64
N ILE A 145 5.79 32.19 11.62
CA ILE A 145 5.34 33.01 10.48
C ILE A 145 6.47 33.54 9.60
N THR A 146 7.72 33.11 9.79
CA THR A 146 8.88 33.62 9.05
C THR A 146 8.87 33.20 7.58
N GLY A 147 8.09 32.16 7.26
CA GLY A 147 8.01 31.58 5.92
C GLY A 147 9.18 30.65 5.59
N VAL A 148 10.03 30.33 6.57
CA VAL A 148 11.06 29.29 6.45
C VAL A 148 10.50 27.98 7.00
N PRO A 149 10.54 26.86 6.25
CA PRO A 149 10.06 25.59 6.76
C PRO A 149 10.94 25.15 7.93
N THR A 150 10.30 24.75 9.03
CA THR A 150 10.97 24.16 10.19
C THR A 150 11.49 22.77 9.85
N ASP A 151 10.67 21.99 9.15
CA ASP A 151 11.04 20.65 8.66
C ASP A 151 10.10 20.21 7.52
N SER A 152 10.38 19.05 6.93
CA SER A 152 9.57 18.44 5.88
C SER A 152 9.39 16.95 6.09
N SER A 153 8.24 16.41 5.68
CA SER A 153 8.03 14.97 5.67
C SER A 153 8.86 14.31 4.57
N GLU A 154 9.18 13.04 4.78
CA GLU A 154 9.56 12.17 3.67
C GLU A 154 8.42 12.08 2.63
N ALA A 155 8.78 11.93 1.36
CA ALA A 155 7.83 11.93 0.26
C ALA A 155 7.23 10.53 0.03
N ALA A 156 5.90 10.45 -0.04
CA ALA A 156 5.16 9.20 -0.24
C ALA A 156 4.32 9.24 -1.53
N SER A 157 4.30 8.14 -2.27
CA SER A 157 3.49 8.00 -3.49
C SER A 157 2.12 7.40 -3.21
N SER A 158 1.17 7.70 -4.10
CA SER A 158 -0.03 6.88 -4.28
C SER A 158 0.36 5.48 -4.70
N VAL A 159 -0.44 4.49 -4.33
CA VAL A 159 -0.28 3.12 -4.80
C VAL A 159 -0.87 2.98 -6.20
N ARG A 160 -0.07 2.49 -7.14
CA ARG A 160 -0.51 2.15 -8.51
C ARG A 160 -0.63 0.65 -8.63
N LEU A 161 -1.85 0.14 -8.53
CA LEU A 161 -2.19 -1.21 -8.96
C LEU A 161 -2.22 -1.22 -10.50
N ASP A 162 -1.94 -2.35 -11.12
CA ASP A 162 -2.24 -2.74 -12.50
C ASP A 162 -2.80 -4.16 -12.49
N ALA A 163 -3.60 -4.47 -13.52
CA ALA A 163 -4.23 -5.78 -13.59
C ALA A 163 -4.32 -6.28 -15.04
N THR A 164 -3.85 -7.51 -15.23
CA THR A 164 -3.65 -8.14 -16.53
C THR A 164 -4.42 -9.46 -16.56
N PRO A 165 -5.37 -9.63 -17.50
CA PRO A 165 -6.08 -10.88 -17.63
C PRO A 165 -5.19 -11.99 -18.21
N ALA A 166 -5.36 -13.20 -17.70
CA ALA A 166 -4.68 -14.42 -18.11
C ALA A 166 -5.68 -15.56 -18.28
N GLU A 167 -5.22 -16.76 -18.68
CA GLU A 167 -6.10 -17.92 -18.85
C GLU A 167 -6.74 -18.31 -17.51
N ASN A 168 -8.08 -18.21 -17.44
CA ASN A 168 -8.89 -18.47 -16.25
C ASN A 168 -8.41 -17.73 -14.97
N SER A 169 -7.71 -16.60 -15.13
CA SER A 169 -7.14 -15.87 -13.99
C SER A 169 -6.94 -14.40 -14.31
N ILE A 170 -6.78 -13.59 -13.26
CA ILE A 170 -6.42 -12.17 -13.37
C ILE A 170 -5.19 -11.93 -12.49
N ILE A 171 -4.14 -11.43 -13.10
CA ILE A 171 -2.88 -11.09 -12.42
C ILE A 171 -2.98 -9.64 -11.95
N LEU A 172 -2.76 -9.41 -10.66
CA LEU A 172 -2.70 -8.09 -10.03
C LEU A 172 -1.25 -7.79 -9.65
N GLU A 173 -0.76 -6.61 -10.01
CA GLU A 173 0.58 -6.13 -9.67
C GLU A 173 0.47 -4.69 -9.19
N TRP A 174 1.12 -4.30 -8.10
CA TRP A 174 1.06 -2.93 -7.62
C TRP A 174 2.42 -2.37 -7.23
N ASN A 175 2.59 -1.07 -7.43
CA ASN A 175 3.83 -0.36 -7.14
C ASN A 175 3.55 0.87 -6.29
N PHE A 176 4.49 1.20 -5.41
CA PHE A 176 4.48 2.37 -4.56
C PHE A 176 5.92 2.72 -4.16
N ASN A 177 6.16 3.99 -3.84
CA ASN A 177 7.40 4.50 -3.24
C ASN A 177 7.03 5.26 -1.98
N VAL A 178 7.32 4.67 -0.83
CA VAL A 178 6.81 5.14 0.46
C VAL A 178 7.92 5.05 1.52
N PRO A 179 7.93 5.96 2.51
CA PRO A 179 8.98 6.00 3.52
C PRO A 179 8.81 5.01 4.67
N TRP A 180 7.63 4.40 4.82
CA TRP A 180 7.40 3.37 5.84
C TRP A 180 7.86 1.98 5.39
N SER A 181 8.08 1.10 6.36
CA SER A 181 8.47 -0.29 6.12
C SER A 181 7.27 -1.14 5.68
N ASN A 182 7.48 -1.93 4.63
CA ASN A 182 6.54 -2.94 4.14
C ASN A 182 7.14 -4.35 4.31
N ARG A 183 7.74 -4.60 5.47
CA ARG A 183 8.38 -5.88 5.79
C ARG A 183 7.67 -6.58 6.94
N THR A 184 7.54 -7.91 6.87
CA THR A 184 6.84 -8.70 7.89
C THR A 184 7.61 -8.92 9.18
N ASP A 185 8.94 -8.84 9.13
CA ASP A 185 9.84 -9.06 10.27
C ASP A 185 9.95 -7.83 11.19
N VAL A 186 9.59 -6.65 10.70
CA VAL A 186 9.86 -5.38 11.39
C VAL A 186 8.61 -4.77 12.05
N ALA A 187 7.51 -5.51 12.06
CA ALA A 187 6.22 -4.91 12.23
C ALA A 187 5.27 -5.82 13.01
N GLU A 188 5.53 -5.94 14.32
CA GLU A 188 4.51 -6.49 15.22
C GLU A 188 3.22 -5.69 15.03
N GLY A 189 2.16 -6.36 14.56
CA GLY A 189 0.85 -5.75 14.31
C GLY A 189 0.58 -5.31 12.86
N VAL A 190 1.53 -5.38 11.92
CA VAL A 190 1.23 -5.11 10.51
C VAL A 190 0.66 -6.35 9.83
N GLY A 191 -0.65 -6.31 9.60
CA GLY A 191 -1.33 -7.36 8.86
C GLY A 191 -0.98 -7.37 7.36
N PRO A 192 -1.41 -8.43 6.64
CA PRO A 192 -1.15 -8.58 5.22
C PRO A 192 -1.83 -7.49 4.38
N HIS A 193 -1.34 -7.27 3.16
CA HIS A 193 -2.10 -6.54 2.14
C HIS A 193 -3.40 -7.28 1.87
N LEU A 194 -4.49 -6.55 1.69
CA LEU A 194 -5.81 -7.13 1.48
C LEU A 194 -6.27 -6.92 0.04
N ILE A 195 -6.78 -7.98 -0.58
CA ILE A 195 -7.26 -7.97 -1.96
C ILE A 195 -8.77 -8.05 -1.95
N TYR A 196 -9.41 -7.04 -2.53
CA TYR A 196 -10.84 -6.99 -2.70
C TYR A 196 -11.22 -7.07 -4.17
N ARG A 197 -12.34 -7.72 -4.43
CA ARG A 197 -12.92 -7.88 -5.75
C ARG A 197 -14.41 -7.57 -5.70
N ARG A 198 -14.93 -7.03 -6.80
CA ARG A 198 -16.36 -7.04 -7.12
C ARG A 198 -16.58 -7.25 -8.60
N THR A 199 -17.75 -7.73 -8.97
CA THR A 199 -18.21 -7.73 -10.37
C THR A 199 -18.61 -6.30 -10.76
N ALA A 200 -18.36 -5.90 -12.00
CA ALA A 200 -18.62 -4.55 -12.45
C ALA A 200 -20.12 -4.21 -12.39
N ASN A 201 -20.41 -2.97 -12.00
CA ASN A 201 -21.76 -2.38 -11.97
C ASN A 201 -22.77 -3.03 -11.01
N VAL A 202 -22.38 -4.03 -10.22
CA VAL A 202 -23.24 -4.70 -9.23
C VAL A 202 -22.42 -5.02 -7.97
N GLY A 203 -22.98 -4.76 -6.79
CA GLY A 203 -22.45 -5.24 -5.50
C GLY A 203 -21.36 -4.39 -4.84
N VAL A 204 -20.98 -4.82 -3.63
CA VAL A 204 -19.98 -4.23 -2.74
C VAL A 204 -18.65 -4.96 -2.92
N PHE A 205 -17.52 -4.28 -2.68
CA PHE A 205 -16.21 -4.95 -2.62
C PHE A 205 -16.19 -6.03 -1.54
N GLN A 206 -15.79 -7.23 -1.93
CA GLN A 206 -15.62 -8.38 -1.04
C GLN A 206 -14.12 -8.66 -0.88
N LEU A 207 -13.70 -8.92 0.37
CA LEU A 207 -12.34 -9.38 0.65
C LEU A 207 -12.21 -10.81 0.11
N ILE A 208 -11.38 -10.99 -0.91
CA ILE A 208 -11.20 -12.32 -1.53
C ILE A 208 -9.95 -13.03 -1.05
N ASP A 209 -8.92 -12.28 -0.65
CA ASP A 209 -7.65 -12.85 -0.25
C ASP A 209 -6.76 -11.81 0.47
N SER A 210 -5.62 -12.27 0.96
CA SER A 210 -4.57 -11.44 1.51
C SER A 210 -3.19 -11.96 1.13
N VAL A 211 -2.23 -11.07 0.93
CA VAL A 211 -0.82 -11.42 0.67
C VAL A 211 0.09 -10.78 1.69
N ASN A 212 1.24 -11.39 1.92
CA ASN A 212 2.25 -10.86 2.84
C ASN A 212 2.61 -9.41 2.44
N VAL A 213 2.88 -8.54 3.43
CA VAL A 213 3.15 -7.10 3.20
C VAL A 213 4.36 -6.82 2.30
N GLY A 214 5.30 -7.76 2.19
CA GLY A 214 6.45 -7.65 1.27
C GLY A 214 6.13 -8.06 -0.18
N GLN A 215 4.91 -8.54 -0.45
CA GLN A 215 4.50 -8.98 -1.78
C GLN A 215 3.70 -7.89 -2.49
N THR A 216 4.04 -7.66 -3.75
CA THR A 216 3.39 -6.66 -4.62
C THR A 216 2.61 -7.28 -5.78
N ARG A 217 2.34 -8.58 -5.71
CA ARG A 217 1.71 -9.36 -6.78
C ARG A 217 0.74 -10.40 -6.23
N TYR A 218 -0.40 -10.56 -6.89
CA TYR A 218 -1.41 -11.57 -6.60
C TYR A 218 -2.00 -12.15 -7.90
N VAL A 219 -2.42 -13.42 -7.88
CA VAL A 219 -3.10 -14.05 -9.02
C VAL A 219 -4.47 -14.54 -8.56
N ASP A 220 -5.52 -13.89 -9.04
CA ASP A 220 -6.89 -14.32 -8.80
C ASP A 220 -7.25 -15.44 -9.77
N VAL A 221 -7.45 -16.65 -9.24
CA VAL A 221 -7.85 -17.84 -9.99
C VAL A 221 -9.35 -18.16 -9.85
N GLY A 222 -10.14 -17.29 -9.22
CA GLY A 222 -11.58 -17.52 -9.02
C GLY A 222 -11.88 -18.63 -8.02
N GLN A 223 -11.13 -18.71 -6.92
CA GLN A 223 -11.39 -19.70 -5.86
C GLN A 223 -12.27 -19.16 -4.72
N PHE A 224 -12.44 -17.84 -4.64
CA PHE A 224 -13.28 -17.23 -3.62
C PHE A 224 -14.72 -17.75 -3.70
N ASN A 225 -15.25 -18.24 -2.57
CA ASN A 225 -16.57 -18.87 -2.44
C ASN A 225 -16.84 -20.04 -3.41
N ASN A 226 -15.80 -20.73 -3.90
CA ASN A 226 -15.91 -21.78 -4.92
C ASN A 226 -16.56 -21.30 -6.24
N GLU A 227 -16.50 -20.00 -6.52
CA GLU A 227 -17.02 -19.41 -7.76
C GLU A 227 -15.89 -19.04 -8.72
N CYS A 228 -15.77 -19.81 -9.80
CA CYS A 228 -14.82 -19.54 -10.87
C CYS A 228 -15.06 -18.16 -11.50
N LEU A 229 -13.99 -17.56 -12.02
CA LEU A 229 -14.11 -16.34 -12.83
C LEU A 229 -14.91 -16.64 -14.09
N ASN A 230 -15.93 -15.82 -14.36
CA ASN A 230 -16.70 -15.87 -15.59
C ASN A 230 -15.99 -15.02 -16.65
N PRO A 231 -15.63 -15.59 -17.82
CA PRO A 231 -14.97 -14.86 -18.91
C PRO A 231 -15.81 -13.69 -19.46
N ASP A 232 -17.13 -13.76 -19.32
CA ASP A 232 -18.06 -12.72 -19.79
C ASP A 232 -18.37 -11.66 -18.73
N SER A 233 -17.77 -11.78 -17.53
CA SER A 233 -17.90 -10.81 -16.45
C SER A 233 -16.71 -9.87 -16.42
N VAL A 234 -16.99 -8.60 -16.15
CA VAL A 234 -15.95 -7.61 -15.84
C VAL A 234 -15.76 -7.57 -14.34
N TYR A 235 -14.51 -7.61 -13.89
CA TYR A 235 -14.16 -7.50 -12.48
C TYR A 235 -13.47 -6.17 -12.16
N VAL A 236 -13.69 -5.68 -10.95
CA VAL A 236 -13.04 -4.48 -10.41
C VAL A 236 -12.29 -4.87 -9.15
N TYR A 237 -11.03 -4.48 -9.07
CA TYR A 237 -10.13 -4.82 -7.98
C TYR A 237 -9.75 -3.60 -7.16
N TYR A 238 -9.48 -3.86 -5.90
CA TYR A 238 -9.05 -2.88 -4.92
C TYR A 238 -8.03 -3.57 -4.01
N VAL A 239 -6.89 -2.93 -3.81
CA VAL A 239 -5.83 -3.45 -2.94
C VAL A 239 -5.57 -2.47 -1.81
N SER A 240 -5.74 -2.93 -0.57
CA SER A 240 -5.36 -2.18 0.62
C SER A 240 -3.96 -2.61 1.03
N THR A 241 -3.00 -1.72 0.80
CA THR A 241 -1.62 -1.87 1.25
C THR A 241 -1.52 -1.54 2.73
N ARG A 242 -0.55 -2.15 3.41
CA ARG A 242 -0.29 -1.96 4.84
C ARG A 242 1.21 -1.82 5.04
N GLY A 243 1.62 -1.22 6.14
CA GLY A 243 3.02 -1.04 6.52
C GLY A 243 3.09 -0.52 7.94
N SER A 244 4.30 -0.26 8.44
CA SER A 244 4.54 0.45 9.71
C SER A 244 5.74 1.38 9.59
N TYR A 245 5.72 2.44 10.39
CA TYR A 245 6.94 3.11 10.78
C TYR A 245 7.59 2.35 11.94
N PHE A 246 8.90 2.48 12.06
CA PHE A 246 9.69 1.88 13.16
C PHE A 246 9.43 2.57 14.52
N ASN A 247 8.60 3.62 14.53
CA ASN A 247 8.20 4.35 15.72
C ASN A 247 6.80 3.89 16.17
N PRO A 248 6.63 3.27 17.35
CA PRO A 248 5.34 2.77 17.83
C PRO A 248 4.31 3.88 18.07
N THR A 249 4.75 5.13 18.23
CA THR A 249 3.87 6.29 18.40
C THR A 249 3.16 6.66 17.09
N VAL A 250 3.70 6.29 15.93
CA VAL A 250 3.13 6.62 14.63
C VAL A 250 2.24 5.48 14.12
N ILE A 251 0.93 5.66 14.19
CA ILE A 251 -0.03 4.71 13.64
C ILE A 251 -0.30 5.03 12.16
N LEU A 252 -0.07 4.06 11.29
CA LEU A 252 -0.39 4.20 9.86
C LEU A 252 -1.87 3.93 9.59
N PHE A 253 -2.51 4.88 8.90
CA PHE A 253 -3.84 4.71 8.35
C PHE A 253 -3.74 4.02 7.00
N ARG A 254 -4.38 2.87 6.86
CA ARG A 254 -4.26 1.88 5.77
C ARG A 254 -4.37 2.52 4.37
N PRO A 255 -3.25 2.71 3.62
CA PRO A 255 -3.32 3.25 2.26
C PRO A 255 -3.99 2.27 1.32
N CYS A 256 -4.72 2.83 0.37
CA CYS A 256 -5.68 2.13 -0.45
C CYS A 256 -5.48 2.51 -1.93
N SER A 257 -5.33 1.51 -2.80
CA SER A 257 -5.33 1.69 -4.25
C SER A 257 -6.63 1.17 -4.84
N MET A 258 -7.29 2.01 -5.63
CA MET A 258 -8.40 1.61 -6.49
C MET A 258 -7.93 1.62 -7.95
N ILE A 259 -8.17 0.52 -8.68
CA ILE A 259 -8.23 0.56 -10.14
C ILE A 259 -9.68 0.41 -10.59
N ARG A 260 -10.08 1.29 -11.50
CA ARG A 260 -11.14 1.00 -12.46
C ARG A 260 -10.54 0.79 -13.85
N ARG A 261 -10.25 -0.47 -14.20
CA ARG A 261 -10.03 -0.91 -15.58
C ARG A 261 -10.98 -2.07 -15.81
N ARG A 262 -11.76 -2.01 -16.91
CA ARG A 262 -12.60 -3.14 -17.32
C ARG A 262 -11.67 -4.24 -17.80
N ILE A 263 -11.50 -5.27 -16.99
CA ILE A 263 -10.62 -6.39 -17.31
C ILE A 263 -11.50 -7.61 -17.56
N TRP A 264 -11.45 -8.07 -18.80
CA TRP A 264 -12.06 -9.30 -19.25
C TRP A 264 -11.05 -10.42 -19.05
N PRO A 265 -11.39 -11.54 -18.39
CA PRO A 265 -10.55 -12.74 -18.42
C PRO A 265 -10.25 -13.12 -19.87
N ALA A 266 -9.01 -13.48 -20.18
CA ALA A 266 -8.66 -13.86 -21.55
C ALA A 266 -9.44 -15.14 -21.92
N PRO A 267 -10.16 -15.18 -23.05
CA PRO A 267 -10.85 -16.38 -23.47
C PRO A 267 -9.83 -17.49 -23.77
N LYS A 268 -10.20 -18.74 -23.49
CA LYS A 268 -9.38 -19.92 -23.81
C LYS A 268 -8.94 -19.85 -25.28
N THR A 269 -7.64 -19.88 -25.54
CA THR A 269 -7.16 -20.27 -26.87
C THR A 269 -7.62 -21.70 -27.15
N ILE A 270 -8.60 -21.86 -28.03
CA ILE A 270 -9.08 -23.17 -28.48
C ILE A 270 -7.95 -23.84 -29.27
N ARG A 271 -7.05 -24.56 -28.60
CA ARG A 271 -6.41 -25.73 -29.22
C ARG A 271 -7.40 -26.88 -29.04
N ARG A 272 -7.86 -27.47 -30.15
CA ARG A 272 -8.71 -28.66 -30.17
C ARG A 272 -8.00 -29.82 -29.46
N HIS A 273 -8.10 -29.91 -28.15
CA HIS A 273 -7.86 -31.14 -27.41
C HIS A 273 -8.96 -31.32 -26.35
N ARG A 274 -9.35 -32.60 -26.21
CA ARG A 274 -10.55 -33.13 -25.55
C ARG A 274 -10.87 -32.48 -24.19
N PRO A 275 -12.15 -32.37 -23.79
CA PRO A 275 -12.54 -31.71 -22.55
C PRO A 275 -11.95 -32.45 -21.34
N ARG A 276 -11.04 -31.78 -20.62
CA ARG A 276 -10.76 -32.11 -19.22
C ARG A 276 -11.79 -31.35 -18.38
N PHE A 277 -12.71 -32.11 -17.79
CA PHE A 277 -13.61 -31.63 -16.74
C PHE A 277 -12.79 -30.99 -15.60
N CYS A 278 -13.20 -29.81 -15.15
CA CYS A 278 -12.76 -29.27 -13.86
C CYS A 278 -13.22 -30.22 -12.76
N LEU A 279 -12.30 -30.97 -12.16
CA LEU A 279 -12.58 -32.04 -11.19
C LEU A 279 -12.69 -31.56 -9.74
N PHE A 280 -12.76 -30.26 -9.49
CA PHE A 280 -12.84 -29.72 -8.12
C PHE A 280 -13.94 -28.65 -8.02
N CYS A 281 -15.19 -29.10 -8.05
CA CYS A 281 -16.31 -28.34 -7.50
C CYS A 281 -17.32 -29.38 -6.97
N PRO A 282 -17.33 -29.71 -5.67
CA PRO A 282 -18.28 -30.68 -5.14
C PRO A 282 -19.65 -30.01 -5.00
N THR A 283 -20.47 -30.07 -6.03
CA THR A 283 -21.92 -29.81 -5.91
C THR A 283 -22.62 -31.09 -5.46
N ILE A 284 -23.11 -31.10 -4.22
CA ILE A 284 -24.11 -32.06 -3.75
C ILE A 284 -25.42 -31.74 -4.46
N ALA A 285 -25.83 -32.58 -5.40
CA ALA A 285 -27.17 -32.57 -5.97
C ALA A 285 -27.86 -33.89 -5.59
N ALA A 286 -28.65 -33.86 -4.52
CA ALA A 286 -29.64 -34.89 -4.24
C ALA A 286 -30.85 -34.62 -5.15
N PHE A 287 -31.13 -35.52 -6.10
CA PHE A 287 -32.39 -35.54 -6.84
C PHE A 287 -33.01 -36.93 -6.81
N TRP A 288 -34.29 -36.93 -6.46
CA TRP A 288 -35.20 -38.05 -6.38
C TRP A 288 -35.36 -38.78 -7.72
N THR A 289 -35.34 -40.11 -7.70
CA THR A 289 -35.74 -40.93 -8.86
C THR A 289 -36.97 -41.77 -8.51
N THR A 290 -38.14 -41.34 -8.97
CA THR A 290 -39.30 -42.21 -9.21
C THR A 290 -39.11 -42.90 -10.56
N SER A 291 -39.06 -44.24 -10.56
CA SER A 291 -38.85 -45.05 -11.76
C SER A 291 -40.18 -45.45 -12.38
N PHE A 292 -40.39 -45.11 -13.65
CA PHE A 292 -41.46 -45.63 -14.50
C PHE A 292 -40.87 -46.72 -15.39
N ALA A 293 -41.34 -47.96 -15.26
CA ALA A 293 -41.00 -49.07 -16.13
C ALA A 293 -42.15 -49.31 -17.13
N ALA A 294 -41.81 -49.33 -18.42
CA ALA A 294 -42.71 -49.67 -19.51
C ALA A 294 -42.52 -51.12 -19.94
N THR A 295 -43.62 -51.89 -20.09
CA THR A 295 -43.61 -53.11 -20.92
C THR A 295 -44.97 -53.41 -21.55
N ARG A 296 -44.99 -53.25 -22.89
CA ARG A 296 -45.69 -53.96 -23.97
C ARG A 296 -47.23 -53.97 -24.12
N PRO A 297 -47.74 -53.88 -25.38
CA PRO A 297 -49.16 -53.84 -25.71
C PRO A 297 -49.74 -55.22 -26.07
N ILE A 298 -51.04 -55.42 -25.82
CA ILE A 298 -51.86 -56.46 -26.47
C ILE A 298 -53.22 -55.82 -26.83
N LEU A 299 -53.57 -55.93 -28.12
CA LEU A 299 -54.86 -55.59 -28.73
C LEU A 299 -55.94 -56.61 -28.35
N THR A 300 -57.16 -56.16 -28.08
CA THR A 300 -58.41 -56.79 -28.56
C THR A 300 -59.61 -55.83 -28.38
N ALA A 301 -60.61 -56.06 -29.23
CA ALA A 301 -61.65 -55.15 -29.68
C ALA A 301 -62.88 -54.98 -28.75
N ALA A 302 -63.67 -53.97 -29.09
CA ALA A 302 -64.92 -53.48 -28.49
C ALA A 302 -66.11 -54.48 -28.59
N PRO A 303 -67.35 -54.16 -28.17
CA PRO A 303 -68.11 -52.90 -28.36
C PRO A 303 -68.23 -52.01 -27.12
#